data_AF-A0A9N8Q0H3-F1
#
_entry.id   AF-A0A9N8Q0H3-F1
#
_cell.length_a   1.000
_cell.length_b   1.000
_cell.length_c   1.000
_cell.angle_alpha   90.00
_cell.angle_beta   90.00
_cell.angle_gamma   90.00
#
_symmetry.space_group_name_H-M   'P 1'
#
loop_
_entity.id
_entity.type
_entity.pdbx_description
1 polymer ?
#
loop_
_entity_poly.entity_id
_entity_poly.type
_entity_poly.pdbx_seq_one_letter_code
_entity_poly.pdbx_strand_id
1 'polypeptide(L)'
;MSSTKSGVVSHKIQCSPKSECQVSRAPVAEKRSIRVTALREHWDEANARVLQRKAQLDAMLGDSQRYEARRRDADAWLSRMETRLAAMQPPANTADVLEMQLREQKSFHAEVHQYKHQIELFGQLTQRLIAVYRNDDTTRIKRSTEAINHRYNELNNSIVARGKALHSAVSSLQNFDRSLEKFVAWLSEAESLLDAAERDPHLLKVSYISVHPTKASDFEGISVGSTREGFIKTALNKC
;
A
#
# COMPACT_ATOMS: atom_id res chain seq x y z
N MET A 1 135.86 8.15 -33.55
CA MET A 1 136.08 9.61 -33.58
C MET A 1 134.90 10.25 -34.29
N SER A 2 134.51 11.44 -33.83
CA SER A 2 133.50 12.35 -34.40
C SER A 2 132.03 12.11 -33.99
N SER A 3 131.72 12.64 -32.80
CA SER A 3 130.44 13.23 -32.36
C SER A 3 129.72 14.02 -33.47
N THR A 4 128.41 14.26 -33.43
CA THR A 4 127.83 15.38 -32.65
C THR A 4 126.29 15.42 -32.75
N LYS A 5 125.66 15.32 -31.57
CA LYS A 5 124.51 16.06 -31.00
C LYS A 5 123.21 16.32 -31.80
N SER A 6 122.14 15.85 -31.13
CA SER A 6 121.08 16.66 -30.49
C SER A 6 119.94 17.21 -31.34
N GLY A 7 118.72 16.92 -30.90
CA GLY A 7 117.49 17.57 -31.37
C GLY A 7 116.25 16.91 -30.80
N VAL A 8 116.02 17.01 -29.49
CA VAL A 8 114.71 16.72 -28.90
C VAL A 8 113.78 17.87 -29.28
N VAL A 9 112.73 17.56 -30.03
CA VAL A 9 111.58 18.46 -30.21
C VAL A 9 110.37 17.80 -29.57
N SER A 10 110.09 18.23 -28.35
CA SER A 10 108.79 18.04 -27.71
C SER A 10 107.74 18.86 -28.46
N HIS A 11 106.69 18.21 -28.95
CA HIS A 11 105.39 18.84 -29.15
C HIS A 11 104.35 18.09 -28.33
N LYS A 12 103.99 18.71 -27.19
CA LYS A 12 102.71 18.52 -26.51
C LYS A 12 101.58 18.95 -27.44
N ILE A 13 100.36 18.47 -27.15
CA ILE A 13 99.01 18.88 -27.62
C ILE A 13 98.32 17.64 -28.23
N GLN A 14 97.16 17.16 -27.80
CA GLN A 14 96.25 17.42 -26.68
C GLN A 14 95.31 16.21 -26.68
N CYS A 15 95.05 15.58 -25.53
CA CYS A 15 93.82 14.80 -25.41
C CYS A 15 92.65 15.78 -25.38
N SER A 16 91.89 15.88 -26.48
CA SER A 16 90.59 16.55 -26.49
C SER A 16 89.50 15.55 -26.11
N PRO A 17 88.62 15.91 -25.16
CA PRO A 17 87.56 15.03 -24.68
C PRO A 17 86.36 15.04 -25.63
N LYS A 18 85.63 13.92 -25.63
CA LYS A 18 84.25 13.75 -26.11
C LYS A 18 84.00 14.09 -27.59
N SER A 19 83.90 13.06 -28.42
CA SER A 19 82.73 12.97 -29.29
C SER A 19 81.75 12.03 -28.61
N GLU A 20 80.87 12.60 -27.78
CA GLU A 20 79.59 11.94 -27.47
C GLU A 20 78.99 11.52 -28.81
N CYS A 21 78.88 10.22 -29.06
CA CYS A 21 77.97 9.70 -30.06
C CYS A 21 76.56 10.09 -29.61
N GLN A 22 76.11 11.29 -29.96
CA GLN A 22 74.69 11.62 -30.02
C GLN A 22 74.09 10.87 -31.21
N VAL A 23 74.00 9.54 -31.09
CA VAL A 23 73.03 8.79 -31.89
C VAL A 23 71.68 9.29 -31.40
N SER A 24 71.04 10.09 -32.25
CA SER A 24 69.71 10.66 -32.12
C SER A 24 68.65 9.57 -31.95
N ARG A 25 68.59 8.97 -30.76
CA ARG A 25 67.57 7.99 -30.35
C ARG A 25 66.23 8.63 -29.97
N ALA A 26 66.14 9.95 -30.03
CA ALA A 26 65.06 10.74 -29.43
C ALA A 26 63.68 10.65 -30.14
N PRO A 27 63.53 10.71 -31.48
CA PRO A 27 62.20 10.96 -32.07
C PRO A 27 61.24 9.76 -32.04
N VAL A 28 61.76 8.55 -32.22
CA VAL A 28 60.93 7.32 -32.33
C VAL A 28 60.60 6.75 -30.96
N ALA A 29 61.54 6.83 -30.01
CA ALA A 29 61.30 6.46 -28.62
C ALA A 29 60.25 7.38 -27.98
N GLU A 30 60.33 8.69 -28.25
CA GLU A 30 59.35 9.68 -27.79
C GLU A 30 57.95 9.41 -28.37
N LYS A 31 57.83 9.21 -29.69
CA LYS A 31 56.55 8.84 -30.34
C LYS A 31 55.98 7.50 -29.84
N ARG A 32 56.84 6.54 -29.45
CA ARG A 32 56.39 5.28 -28.83
C ARG A 32 55.90 5.52 -27.41
N SER A 33 56.62 6.33 -26.64
CA SER A 33 56.25 6.74 -25.28
C SER A 33 54.87 7.40 -25.28
N ILE A 34 54.65 8.40 -26.13
CA ILE A 34 53.38 9.12 -26.29
C ILE A 34 52.22 8.18 -26.64
N ARG A 35 52.43 7.20 -27.53
CA ARG A 35 51.38 6.23 -27.88
C ARG A 35 51.04 5.29 -26.73
N VAL A 36 52.04 4.89 -25.96
CA VAL A 36 51.83 4.01 -24.79
C VAL A 36 51.12 4.77 -23.67
N THR A 37 51.44 6.05 -23.44
CA THR A 37 50.73 6.87 -22.45
C THR A 37 49.28 7.10 -22.85
N ALA A 38 49.02 7.46 -24.11
CA ALA A 38 47.66 7.64 -24.62
C ALA A 38 46.82 6.35 -24.50
N LEU A 39 47.42 5.18 -24.78
CA LEU A 39 46.73 3.90 -24.61
C LEU A 39 46.39 3.61 -23.14
N ARG A 40 47.29 3.96 -22.21
CA ARG A 40 47.04 3.82 -20.76
C ARG A 40 45.90 4.72 -20.31
N GLU A 41 45.91 5.99 -20.73
CA GLU A 41 44.84 6.94 -20.42
C GLU A 41 43.48 6.48 -20.95
N HIS A 42 43.42 6.00 -22.20
CA HIS A 42 42.19 5.44 -22.77
C HIS A 42 41.72 4.19 -22.03
N TRP A 43 42.65 3.31 -21.62
CA TRP A 43 42.33 2.14 -20.82
C TRP A 43 41.75 2.53 -19.46
N ASP A 44 42.37 3.48 -18.77
CA ASP A 44 41.94 3.95 -17.46
C ASP A 44 40.56 4.62 -17.53
N GLU A 45 40.31 5.44 -18.57
CA GLU A 45 39.00 6.06 -18.81
C GLU A 45 37.92 5.02 -19.14
N ALA A 46 38.22 4.03 -20.00
CA ALA A 46 37.29 2.95 -20.32
C ALA A 46 36.97 2.10 -19.08
N ASN A 47 37.99 1.74 -18.30
CA ASN A 47 37.82 0.99 -17.07
C ASN A 47 37.01 1.77 -16.03
N ALA A 48 37.26 3.07 -15.88
CA ALA A 48 36.48 3.94 -14.99
C ALA A 48 34.99 3.99 -15.40
N ARG A 49 34.69 4.12 -16.70
CA ARG A 49 33.31 4.07 -17.22
C ARG A 49 32.62 2.74 -16.94
N VAL A 50 33.32 1.63 -17.12
CA VAL A 50 32.79 0.28 -16.84
C VAL A 50 32.48 0.11 -15.34
N LEU A 51 33.41 0.51 -14.48
CA LEU A 51 33.21 0.42 -13.02
C LEU A 51 32.07 1.32 -12.55
N GLN A 52 31.95 2.53 -13.09
CA GLN A 52 30.84 3.43 -12.79
C GLN A 52 29.50 2.82 -13.21
N ARG A 53 29.43 2.24 -14.42
CA ARG A 53 28.19 1.61 -14.89
C ARG A 53 27.82 0.38 -14.06
N LYS A 54 28.80 -0.43 -13.68
CA LYS A 54 28.58 -1.57 -12.79
C LYS A 54 27.99 -1.12 -11.45
N ALA A 55 28.58 -0.11 -10.80
CA ALA A 55 28.08 0.41 -9.54
C ALA A 55 26.63 0.95 -9.64
N GLN A 56 26.30 1.61 -10.75
CA GLN A 56 24.91 2.06 -11.02
C GLN A 56 23.93 0.89 -11.15
N LEU A 57 24.31 -0.16 -11.89
CA LEU A 57 23.47 -1.35 -12.08
C LEU A 57 23.30 -2.13 -10.78
N ASP A 58 24.35 -2.28 -9.98
CA ASP A 58 24.30 -2.95 -8.67
C ASP A 58 23.37 -2.18 -7.70
N ALA A 59 23.43 -0.84 -7.70
CA ALA A 59 22.51 -0.02 -6.92
C ALA A 59 21.05 -0.17 -7.39
N MET A 60 20.81 -0.13 -8.71
CA MET A 60 19.48 -0.33 -9.29
C MET A 60 18.90 -1.70 -8.98
N LEU A 61 19.72 -2.75 -9.02
CA LEU A 61 19.31 -4.09 -8.65
C LEU A 61 18.88 -4.15 -7.18
N GLY A 62 19.70 -3.60 -6.27
CA GLY A 62 19.38 -3.57 -4.84
C GLY A 62 18.10 -2.81 -4.52
N ASP A 63 17.89 -1.66 -5.16
CA ASP A 63 16.68 -0.85 -5.00
C ASP A 63 15.43 -1.55 -5.58
N SER A 64 15.55 -2.20 -6.74
CA SER A 64 14.49 -3.01 -7.35
C SER A 64 14.09 -4.19 -6.45
N GLN A 65 15.06 -4.89 -5.87
CA GLN A 65 14.80 -6.01 -4.95
C GLN A 65 14.07 -5.54 -3.69
N ARG A 66 14.48 -4.40 -3.10
CA ARG A 66 13.81 -3.81 -1.93
C ARG A 66 12.37 -3.40 -2.24
N TYR A 67 12.14 -2.82 -3.42
CA TYR A 67 10.79 -2.50 -3.88
C TYR A 67 9.92 -3.75 -4.02
N GLU A 68 10.41 -4.77 -4.72
CA GLU A 68 9.68 -6.01 -4.96
C GLU A 68 9.39 -6.81 -3.68
N ALA A 69 10.26 -6.72 -2.67
CA ALA A 69 9.99 -7.31 -1.35
C ALA A 69 8.80 -6.61 -0.68
N ARG A 70 8.85 -5.27 -0.54
CA ARG A 70 7.75 -4.51 0.08
C ARG A 70 6.43 -4.64 -0.68
N ARG A 71 6.49 -4.65 -2.02
CA ARG A 71 5.32 -4.87 -2.86
C ARG A 71 4.67 -6.22 -2.56
N ARG A 72 5.47 -7.29 -2.51
CA ARG A 72 4.97 -8.64 -2.18
C ARG A 72 4.36 -8.71 -0.79
N ASP A 73 4.97 -8.06 0.20
CA ASP A 73 4.42 -8.01 1.56
C ASP A 73 3.05 -7.31 1.60
N ALA A 74 2.93 -6.17 0.88
CA ALA A 74 1.68 -5.44 0.74
C ALA A 74 0.61 -6.24 0.00
N ASP A 75 0.97 -6.86 -1.12
CA ASP A 75 0.06 -7.72 -1.89
C ASP A 75 -0.45 -8.90 -1.05
N ALA A 76 0.45 -9.60 -0.37
CA ALA A 76 0.09 -10.73 0.47
C ALA A 76 -0.81 -10.31 1.65
N TRP A 77 -0.52 -9.16 2.27
CA TRP A 77 -1.38 -8.64 3.34
C TRP A 77 -2.77 -8.27 2.80
N LEU A 78 -2.83 -7.50 1.71
CA LEU A 78 -4.09 -7.08 1.10
C LEU A 78 -4.95 -8.29 0.70
N SER A 79 -4.39 -9.27 0.01
CA SER A 79 -5.14 -10.46 -0.42
C SER A 79 -5.72 -11.26 0.75
N ARG A 80 -4.99 -11.37 1.86
CA ARG A 80 -5.53 -12.01 3.08
C ARG A 80 -6.69 -11.21 3.66
N MET A 81 -6.56 -9.89 3.74
CA MET A 81 -7.60 -9.02 4.31
C MET A 81 -8.84 -8.95 3.43
N GLU A 82 -8.66 -8.84 2.11
CA GLU A 82 -9.74 -8.89 1.12
C GLU A 82 -10.51 -10.21 1.20
N THR A 83 -9.80 -11.34 1.32
CA THR A 83 -10.42 -12.67 1.51
C THR A 83 -11.22 -12.75 2.80
N ARG A 84 -10.64 -12.26 3.91
CA ARG A 84 -11.34 -12.20 5.21
C ARG A 84 -12.60 -11.34 5.14
N LEU A 85 -12.52 -10.17 4.50
CA LEU A 85 -13.67 -9.28 4.32
C LEU A 85 -14.76 -9.95 3.47
N ALA A 86 -14.39 -10.61 2.38
CA ALA A 86 -15.33 -11.31 1.50
C ALA A 86 -16.05 -12.48 2.19
N ALA A 87 -15.41 -13.10 3.18
CA ALA A 87 -16.00 -14.18 3.98
C ALA A 87 -16.98 -13.68 5.07
N MET A 88 -16.98 -12.37 5.37
CA MET A 88 -17.84 -11.82 6.41
C MET A 88 -19.31 -11.87 6.01
N GLN A 89 -20.14 -12.43 6.88
CA GLN A 89 -21.58 -12.52 6.68
C GLN A 89 -22.26 -11.14 6.69
N PRO A 90 -23.40 -10.95 6.00
CA PRO A 90 -24.18 -9.72 6.10
C PRO A 90 -24.62 -9.44 7.56
N PRO A 91 -25.00 -8.19 7.89
CA PRO A 91 -25.54 -7.86 9.19
C PRO A 91 -26.67 -8.81 9.62
N ALA A 92 -26.55 -9.40 10.80
CA ALA A 92 -27.56 -10.28 11.37
C ALA A 92 -28.79 -9.49 11.88
N ASN A 93 -29.83 -10.22 12.27
CA ASN A 93 -31.08 -9.66 12.80
C ASN A 93 -31.30 -9.96 14.29
N THR A 94 -30.34 -10.60 14.97
CA THR A 94 -30.37 -10.86 16.41
C THR A 94 -29.27 -10.07 17.12
N ALA A 95 -29.56 -9.63 18.35
CA ALA A 95 -28.69 -8.72 19.10
C ALA A 95 -27.31 -9.34 19.41
N ASP A 96 -27.30 -10.61 19.81
CA ASP A 96 -26.12 -11.38 20.17
C ASP A 96 -25.14 -11.53 18.99
N VAL A 97 -25.66 -11.86 17.81
CA VAL A 97 -24.85 -12.02 16.59
C VAL A 97 -24.37 -10.66 16.09
N LEU A 98 -25.21 -9.61 16.14
CA LEU A 98 -24.80 -8.24 15.78
C LEU A 98 -23.66 -7.72 16.67
N GLU A 99 -23.70 -8.02 17.97
CA GLU A 99 -22.63 -7.63 18.88
C GLU A 99 -21.30 -8.34 18.54
N MET A 100 -21.37 -9.63 18.21
CA MET A 100 -20.22 -10.39 17.72
C MET A 100 -19.66 -9.79 16.42
N GLN A 101 -20.52 -9.50 15.44
CA GLN A 101 -20.12 -8.90 14.16
C GLN A 101 -19.50 -7.51 14.35
N LEU A 102 -19.99 -6.70 15.31
CA LEU A 102 -19.39 -5.41 15.66
C LEU A 102 -17.99 -5.55 16.26
N ARG A 103 -17.76 -6.54 17.13
CA ARG A 103 -16.43 -6.80 17.70
C ARG A 103 -15.45 -7.23 16.60
N GLU A 104 -15.87 -8.14 15.72
CA GLU A 104 -15.07 -8.57 14.56
C GLU A 104 -14.75 -7.39 13.64
N GLN A 105 -15.75 -6.58 13.28
CA GLN A 105 -15.58 -5.40 12.43
C GLN A 105 -14.59 -4.40 13.03
N LYS A 106 -14.68 -4.13 14.35
CA LYS A 106 -13.76 -3.22 15.06
C LYS A 106 -12.33 -3.75 15.05
N SER A 107 -12.14 -5.03 15.32
CA SER A 107 -10.82 -5.69 15.26
C SER A 107 -10.23 -5.58 13.85
N PHE A 108 -11.01 -5.93 12.84
CA PHE A 108 -10.58 -5.86 11.44
C PHE A 108 -10.21 -4.42 11.04
N HIS A 109 -11.04 -3.43 11.39
CA HIS A 109 -10.77 -2.03 11.10
C HIS A 109 -9.48 -1.55 11.78
N ALA A 110 -9.22 -1.98 13.02
CA ALA A 110 -7.97 -1.66 13.72
C ALA A 110 -6.74 -2.25 13.00
N GLU A 111 -6.81 -3.49 12.53
CA GLU A 111 -5.74 -4.12 11.74
C GLU A 111 -5.49 -3.36 10.42
N VAL A 112 -6.55 -2.98 9.71
CA VAL A 112 -6.43 -2.16 8.48
C VAL A 112 -5.77 -0.83 8.77
N HIS A 113 -6.23 -0.15 9.83
CA HIS A 113 -5.68 1.14 10.24
C HIS A 113 -4.20 1.06 10.63
N GLN A 114 -3.78 0.00 11.35
CA GLN A 114 -2.39 -0.21 11.71
C GLN A 114 -1.49 -0.43 10.49
N TYR A 115 -2.01 -1.02 9.41
CA TYR A 115 -1.24 -1.24 8.18
C TYR A 115 -1.03 0.02 7.35
N LYS A 116 -1.80 1.09 7.60
CA LYS A 116 -1.69 2.38 6.88
C LYS A 116 -0.24 2.88 6.75
N HIS A 117 0.52 2.79 7.84
CA HIS A 117 1.91 3.23 7.86
C HIS A 117 2.79 2.47 6.86
N GLN A 118 2.55 1.16 6.67
CA GLN A 118 3.30 0.37 5.70
C GLN A 118 3.00 0.79 4.25
N ILE A 119 1.74 1.14 3.96
CA ILE A 119 1.34 1.69 2.66
C ILE A 119 2.01 3.05 2.41
N GLU A 120 2.07 3.92 3.42
CA GLU A 120 2.76 5.21 3.34
C GLU A 120 4.26 5.03 3.08
N LEU A 121 4.93 4.13 3.80
CA LEU A 121 6.35 3.81 3.59
C LEU A 121 6.60 3.23 2.19
N PHE A 122 5.71 2.38 1.70
CA PHE A 122 5.78 1.84 0.35
C PHE A 122 5.65 2.95 -0.70
N GLY A 123 4.70 3.87 -0.52
CA GLY A 123 4.56 5.06 -1.37
C GLY A 123 5.80 5.97 -1.36
N GLN A 124 6.39 6.20 -0.20
CA GLN A 124 7.63 6.99 -0.07
C GLN A 124 8.81 6.32 -0.80
N LEU A 125 8.96 5.00 -0.67
CA LEU A 125 9.97 4.26 -1.42
C LEU A 125 9.77 4.44 -2.93
N THR A 126 8.54 4.28 -3.43
CA THR A 126 8.20 4.49 -4.84
C THR A 126 8.61 5.87 -5.32
N GLN A 127 8.27 6.93 -4.59
CA GLN A 127 8.64 8.30 -4.96
C GLN A 127 10.16 8.50 -5.00
N ARG A 128 10.88 7.93 -4.02
CA ARG A 128 12.35 7.96 -4.01
C ARG A 128 12.93 7.31 -5.27
N LEU A 129 12.44 6.13 -5.65
CA LEU A 129 12.91 5.41 -6.82
C LEU A 129 12.62 6.16 -8.11
N ILE A 130 11.44 6.77 -8.24
CA ILE A 130 11.10 7.61 -9.40
C ILE A 130 12.06 8.80 -9.51
N ALA A 131 12.43 9.41 -8.40
CA ALA A 131 13.37 10.54 -8.38
C ALA A 131 14.81 10.11 -8.73
N VAL A 132 15.29 9.00 -8.18
CA VAL A 132 16.64 8.46 -8.44
C VAL A 132 16.78 8.03 -9.90
N TYR A 133 15.77 7.37 -10.46
CA TYR A 133 15.76 6.81 -11.82
C TYR A 133 14.93 7.65 -12.80
N ARG A 134 15.01 8.98 -12.71
CA ARG A 134 14.19 9.92 -13.50
C ARG A 134 14.35 9.79 -15.02
N ASN A 135 15.49 9.25 -15.47
CA ASN A 135 15.81 9.06 -16.89
C ASN A 135 15.50 7.62 -17.36
N ASP A 136 15.06 6.73 -16.47
CA ASP A 136 14.71 5.35 -16.78
C ASP A 136 13.18 5.17 -16.80
N ASP A 137 12.70 4.05 -17.36
CA ASP A 137 11.27 3.71 -17.33
C ASP A 137 10.84 3.26 -15.92
N THR A 138 10.08 4.14 -15.26
CA THR A 138 9.52 3.91 -13.92
C THR A 138 8.00 3.62 -13.94
N THR A 139 7.40 3.41 -15.12
CA THR A 139 5.96 3.26 -15.29
C THR A 139 5.38 2.05 -14.56
N ARG A 140 6.11 0.92 -14.51
CA ARG A 140 5.66 -0.30 -13.80
C ARG A 140 5.55 -0.05 -12.30
N ILE A 141 6.55 0.62 -11.73
CA ILE A 141 6.62 0.95 -10.30
C ILE A 141 5.49 1.92 -9.91
N LYS A 142 5.21 2.92 -10.75
CA LYS A 142 4.07 3.84 -10.56
C LYS A 142 2.73 3.10 -10.53
N ARG A 143 2.41 2.37 -11.61
CA ARG A 143 1.14 1.63 -11.75
C ARG A 143 0.93 0.60 -10.63
N SER A 144 1.97 -0.15 -10.29
CA SER A 144 1.87 -1.14 -9.21
C SER A 144 1.64 -0.50 -7.84
N THR A 145 2.22 0.67 -7.60
CA THR A 145 2.01 1.41 -6.34
C THR A 145 0.60 1.99 -6.27
N GLU A 146 0.11 2.55 -7.38
CA GLU A 146 -1.26 3.03 -7.52
C GLU A 146 -2.27 1.90 -7.29
N ALA A 147 -2.04 0.71 -7.84
CA ALA A 147 -2.90 -0.46 -7.63
C ALA A 147 -2.97 -0.90 -6.16
N ILE A 148 -1.84 -0.94 -5.45
CA ILE A 148 -1.79 -1.25 -4.02
C ILE A 148 -2.53 -0.19 -3.19
N ASN A 149 -2.30 1.09 -3.47
CA ASN A 149 -2.99 2.19 -2.80
C ASN A 149 -4.51 2.12 -3.02
N HIS A 150 -4.93 1.83 -4.25
CA HIS A 150 -6.34 1.70 -4.59
C HIS A 150 -7.00 0.58 -3.81
N ARG A 151 -6.44 -0.64 -3.85
CA ARG A 151 -6.92 -1.80 -3.08
C ARG A 151 -7.01 -1.53 -1.59
N TYR A 152 -5.98 -0.90 -1.00
CA TYR A 152 -6.00 -0.51 0.41
C TYR A 152 -7.15 0.45 0.73
N ASN A 153 -7.36 1.48 -0.11
CA ASN A 153 -8.43 2.45 0.09
C ASN A 153 -9.82 1.80 -0.07
N GLU A 154 -10.00 0.92 -1.05
CA GLU A 154 -11.24 0.15 -1.23
C GLU A 154 -11.53 -0.76 -0.03
N LEU A 155 -10.52 -1.47 0.47
CA LEU A 155 -10.61 -2.30 1.66
C LEU A 155 -11.03 -1.46 2.88
N ASN A 156 -10.38 -0.31 3.09
CA ASN A 156 -10.70 0.61 4.18
C ASN A 156 -12.12 1.18 4.07
N ASN A 157 -12.53 1.61 2.88
CA ASN A 157 -13.87 2.13 2.63
C ASN A 157 -14.93 1.06 2.86
N SER A 158 -14.68 -0.17 2.42
CA SER A 158 -15.58 -1.30 2.60
C SER A 158 -15.79 -1.65 4.07
N ILE A 159 -14.73 -1.69 4.89
CA ILE A 159 -14.88 -1.99 6.32
C ILE A 159 -15.56 -0.85 7.08
N VAL A 160 -15.36 0.41 6.68
CA VAL A 160 -16.07 1.58 7.24
C VAL A 160 -17.56 1.52 6.88
N ALA A 161 -17.88 1.19 5.63
CA ALA A 161 -19.26 1.01 5.16
C ALA A 161 -19.97 -0.13 5.91
N ARG A 162 -19.29 -1.27 6.10
CA ARG A 162 -19.79 -2.37 6.93
C ARG A 162 -20.05 -1.93 8.37
N GLY A 163 -19.14 -1.15 8.96
CA GLY A 163 -19.33 -0.58 10.28
C GLY A 163 -20.63 0.24 10.36
N LYS A 164 -20.88 1.13 9.40
CA LYS A 164 -22.14 1.90 9.33
C LYS A 164 -23.37 0.98 9.24
N ALA A 165 -23.33 -0.02 8.36
CA ALA A 165 -24.43 -0.96 8.18
C ALA A 165 -24.77 -1.75 9.46
N LEU A 166 -23.75 -2.21 10.20
CA LEU A 166 -23.94 -2.90 11.47
C LEU A 166 -24.56 -1.99 12.54
N HIS A 167 -24.11 -0.74 12.65
CA HIS A 167 -24.71 0.21 13.60
C HIS A 167 -26.17 0.53 13.23
N SER A 168 -26.49 0.67 11.94
CA SER A 168 -27.86 0.83 11.47
C SER A 168 -28.74 -0.38 11.82
N ALA A 169 -28.22 -1.60 11.65
CA ALA A 169 -28.95 -2.82 12.02
C ALA A 169 -29.24 -2.88 13.53
N VAL A 170 -28.25 -2.55 14.37
CA VAL A 170 -28.45 -2.47 15.83
C VAL A 170 -29.50 -1.42 16.20
N SER A 171 -29.44 -0.22 15.61
CA SER A 171 -30.43 0.81 15.88
C SER A 171 -31.83 0.40 15.44
N SER A 172 -31.96 -0.33 14.33
CA SER A 172 -33.24 -0.85 13.84
C SER A 172 -33.80 -1.90 14.79
N LEU A 173 -32.97 -2.82 15.29
CA LEU A 173 -33.38 -3.83 16.26
C LEU A 173 -33.86 -3.19 17.58
N GLN A 174 -33.12 -2.21 18.10
CA GLN A 174 -33.52 -1.48 19.31
C GLN A 174 -34.83 -0.70 19.13
N ASN A 175 -35.07 -0.15 17.94
CA ASN A 175 -36.36 0.49 17.63
C ASN A 175 -37.49 -0.54 17.59
N PHE A 176 -37.25 -1.70 16.98
CA PHE A 176 -38.22 -2.79 16.95
C PHE A 176 -38.57 -3.28 18.36
N ASP A 177 -37.57 -3.51 19.22
CA ASP A 177 -37.79 -3.95 20.59
C ASP A 177 -38.65 -2.94 21.37
N ARG A 178 -38.33 -1.64 21.28
CA ARG A 178 -39.14 -0.57 21.90
C ARG A 178 -40.58 -0.52 21.36
N SER A 179 -40.76 -0.73 20.06
CA SER A 179 -42.08 -0.77 19.44
C SER A 179 -42.88 -2.01 19.88
N LEU A 180 -42.21 -3.15 20.03
CA LEU A 180 -42.80 -4.39 20.52
C LEU A 180 -43.22 -4.26 21.99
N GLU A 181 -42.38 -3.67 22.84
CA GLU A 181 -42.71 -3.39 24.25
C GLU A 181 -43.99 -2.55 24.38
N LYS A 182 -44.10 -1.47 23.59
CA LYS A 182 -45.32 -0.63 23.55
C LYS A 182 -46.54 -1.42 23.10
N PHE A 183 -46.39 -2.26 22.08
CA PHE A 183 -47.49 -3.08 21.57
C PHE A 183 -47.97 -4.10 22.59
N VAL A 184 -47.04 -4.78 23.27
CA VAL A 184 -47.36 -5.73 24.35
C VAL A 184 -48.05 -5.03 25.51
N ALA A 185 -47.55 -3.88 25.95
CA ALA A 185 -48.19 -3.08 27.00
C ALA A 185 -49.62 -2.66 26.62
N TRP A 186 -49.83 -2.24 25.37
CA TRP A 186 -51.16 -1.93 24.85
C TRP A 186 -52.08 -3.15 24.83
N LEU A 187 -51.60 -4.32 24.41
CA LEU A 187 -52.37 -5.57 24.43
C LEU A 187 -52.80 -5.92 25.86
N SER A 188 -51.89 -5.85 26.84
CA SER A 188 -52.21 -6.14 28.23
C SER A 188 -53.25 -5.18 28.81
N GLU A 189 -53.20 -3.89 28.45
CA GLU A 189 -54.23 -2.93 28.84
C GLU A 189 -55.59 -3.25 28.21
N ALA A 190 -55.61 -3.59 26.91
CA ALA A 190 -56.83 -3.97 26.22
C ALA A 190 -57.46 -5.24 26.80
N GLU A 191 -56.66 -6.25 27.14
CA GLU A 191 -57.09 -7.47 27.83
C GLU A 191 -57.70 -7.16 29.20
N SER A 192 -57.03 -6.33 30.01
CA SER A 192 -57.52 -5.88 31.32
C SER A 192 -58.87 -5.15 31.23
N LEU A 193 -59.04 -4.28 30.22
CA LEU A 193 -60.29 -3.57 29.98
C LEU A 193 -61.42 -4.50 29.55
N LEU A 194 -61.13 -5.53 28.74
CA LEU A 194 -62.10 -6.54 28.35
C LEU A 194 -62.54 -7.37 29.55
N ASP A 195 -61.59 -7.86 30.36
CA ASP A 195 -61.87 -8.59 31.61
C ASP A 195 -62.75 -7.78 32.56
N ALA A 196 -62.51 -6.47 32.66
CA ALA A 196 -63.33 -5.56 33.47
C ALA A 196 -64.76 -5.42 32.91
N ALA A 197 -64.90 -5.31 31.58
CA ALA A 197 -66.19 -5.18 30.92
C ALA A 197 -67.02 -6.49 30.94
N GLU A 198 -66.37 -7.65 30.99
CA GLU A 198 -67.06 -8.94 31.21
C GLU A 198 -67.66 -9.04 32.63
N ARG A 199 -67.00 -8.43 33.62
CA ARG A 199 -67.48 -8.40 35.02
C ARG A 199 -68.58 -7.37 35.28
N ASP A 200 -68.56 -6.25 34.55
CA ASP A 200 -69.62 -5.24 34.57
C ASP A 200 -70.01 -4.82 33.13
N PRO A 201 -71.12 -5.36 32.59
CA PRO A 201 -71.58 -5.10 31.22
C PRO A 201 -71.82 -3.61 30.89
N HIS A 202 -71.97 -2.74 31.89
CA HIS A 202 -72.15 -1.31 31.65
C HIS A 202 -70.84 -0.58 31.25
N LEU A 203 -69.67 -1.20 31.43
CA LEU A 203 -68.37 -0.64 31.06
C LEU A 203 -68.01 -0.80 29.57
N LEU A 204 -68.77 -1.59 28.81
CA LEU A 204 -68.52 -1.87 27.38
C LEU A 204 -68.50 -0.62 26.48
N LYS A 205 -69.18 0.47 26.86
CA LYS A 205 -69.20 1.73 26.09
C LYS A 205 -67.94 2.58 26.26
N VAL A 206 -67.21 2.42 27.36
CA VAL A 206 -66.00 3.20 27.66
C VAL A 206 -64.75 2.52 27.07
N SER A 207 -64.74 1.19 27.02
CA SER A 207 -63.62 0.39 26.49
C SER A 207 -63.42 0.57 24.98
N TYR A 208 -64.49 0.58 24.17
CA TYR A 208 -64.38 0.73 22.70
C TYR A 208 -63.75 2.06 22.24
N ILE A 209 -63.75 3.09 23.10
CA ILE A 209 -63.20 4.44 22.79
C ILE A 209 -61.72 4.56 23.20
N SER A 210 -61.26 3.82 24.21
CA SER A 210 -59.84 3.85 24.66
C SER A 210 -58.94 2.88 23.92
N VAL A 211 -59.49 1.81 23.32
CA VAL A 211 -58.71 0.76 22.63
C VAL A 211 -58.34 1.15 21.19
N HIS A 212 -58.33 2.45 20.86
CA HIS A 212 -57.81 2.88 19.55
C HIS A 212 -56.37 2.38 19.42
N PRO A 213 -56.02 1.67 18.33
CA PRO A 213 -54.64 1.27 18.11
C PRO A 213 -53.80 2.54 18.12
N THR A 214 -52.68 2.53 18.85
CA THR A 214 -51.56 3.44 18.62
C THR A 214 -51.49 3.69 17.12
N LYS A 215 -51.61 4.96 16.70
CA LYS A 215 -51.85 5.28 15.30
C LYS A 215 -50.74 4.65 14.46
N ALA A 216 -51.01 4.28 13.21
CA ALA A 216 -49.97 3.77 12.31
C ALA A 216 -48.74 4.72 12.23
N SER A 217 -48.95 6.03 12.46
CA SER A 217 -47.90 7.04 12.61
C SER A 217 -46.91 6.80 13.76
N ASP A 218 -47.31 6.07 14.79
CA ASP A 218 -46.44 5.71 15.93
C ASP A 218 -45.43 4.60 15.54
N PHE A 219 -45.65 3.94 14.39
CA PHE A 219 -44.76 2.92 13.79
C PHE A 219 -44.05 3.41 12.51
N GLU A 220 -44.26 4.66 12.07
CA GLU A 220 -43.64 5.23 10.85
C GLU A 220 -42.10 5.38 10.92
N GLY A 221 -41.49 5.08 12.08
CA GLY A 221 -40.03 4.99 12.23
C GLY A 221 -39.41 3.65 11.81
N ILE A 222 -40.22 2.64 11.48
CA ILE A 222 -39.73 1.35 10.96
C ILE A 222 -39.41 1.52 9.48
N SER A 223 -38.30 2.20 9.17
CA SER A 223 -37.69 2.07 7.85
C SER A 223 -37.16 0.64 7.74
N VAL A 224 -38.00 -0.27 7.24
CA VAL A 224 -37.53 -1.57 6.75
C VAL A 224 -36.71 -1.25 5.51
N GLY A 225 -35.40 -1.07 5.70
CA GLY A 225 -34.47 -0.82 4.60
C GLY A 225 -34.73 -1.81 3.46
N SER A 226 -34.86 -1.25 2.26
CA SER A 226 -35.17 -1.76 0.91
C SER A 226 -34.70 -3.16 0.46
N THR A 227 -34.26 -4.09 1.32
CA THR A 227 -33.69 -5.38 0.90
C THR A 227 -34.70 -6.55 0.92
N ARG A 228 -35.93 -6.34 1.39
CA ARG A 228 -36.93 -7.43 1.51
C ARG A 228 -37.85 -7.64 0.30
N GLU A 229 -37.92 -6.70 -0.64
CA GLU A 229 -38.75 -6.86 -1.86
C GLU A 229 -38.21 -7.91 -2.84
N GLY A 230 -36.93 -8.27 -2.76
CA GLY A 230 -36.33 -9.32 -3.62
C GLY A 230 -36.68 -10.76 -3.17
N PHE A 231 -36.85 -10.99 -1.87
CA PHE A 231 -37.08 -12.33 -1.35
C PHE A 231 -38.54 -12.77 -1.45
N ILE A 232 -39.50 -11.85 -1.32
CA ILE A 232 -40.93 -12.18 -1.39
C ILE A 232 -41.39 -12.46 -2.83
N LYS A 233 -40.84 -11.74 -3.83
CA LYS A 233 -41.17 -11.98 -5.25
C LYS A 233 -40.68 -13.34 -5.77
N THR A 234 -39.66 -13.94 -5.15
CA THR A 234 -39.15 -15.26 -5.56
C THR A 234 -39.97 -16.42 -4.96
N ALA A 235 -40.63 -16.20 -3.80
CA ALA A 235 -41.46 -17.22 -3.17
C ALA A 235 -42.88 -17.31 -3.77
N LEU A 236 -43.41 -16.22 -4.33
CA LEU A 236 -44.75 -16.18 -4.95
C LEU A 236 -44.79 -16.66 -6.41
N ASN A 237 -43.63 -16.91 -7.05
CA ASN A 237 -43.56 -17.41 -8.45
C ASN A 237 -43.30 -18.92 -8.54
N LYS A 238 -43.42 -19.65 -7.42
CA LYS A 238 -43.27 -21.12 -7.36
C LYS A 238 -44.43 -21.85 -6.67
N CYS A 239 -45.57 -21.18 -6.46
CA CYS A 239 -46.84 -21.81 -6.13
C CYS A 239 -47.87 -21.48 -7.20
#